data_AF-K3X4U5-F1
#
_entry.id   AF-K3X4U5-F1
#
_cell.length_a   1.000
_cell.length_b   1.000
_cell.length_c   1.000
_cell.angle_alpha   90.00
_cell.angle_beta   90.00
_cell.angle_gamma   90.00
#
_symmetry.space_group_name_H-M   'P 1'
#
loop_
_entity.id
_entity.type
_entity.pdbx_description
1 polymer ?
#
loop_
_entity_poly.entity_id
_entity_poly.type
_entity_poly.pdbx_seq_one_letter_code
_entity_poly.pdbx_strand_id
1 'polypeptide(L)' 'MASRIRLGKQQQLQLCEMHEVHKDWSYNDLARWAHGAFCLTKKPGKSSVERILRTKTTLSNLSADCLLRKELRFTKLS' A
#
# COMPACT_ATOMS: atom_id res chain seq x y z
N MET A 1 2.52 -1.96 24.50
CA MET A 1 3.06 -1.27 23.30
C MET A 1 2.36 -1.83 22.06
N ALA A 2 1.64 -1.01 21.28
CA ALA A 2 1.00 -1.48 20.04
C ALA A 2 2.05 -1.57 18.92
N SER A 3 2.51 -2.79 18.62
CA SER A 3 3.43 -3.07 17.53
C SER A 3 2.84 -2.54 16.21
N ARG A 4 3.47 -1.50 15.64
CA ARG A 4 3.06 -0.93 14.34
C ARG A 4 3.42 -1.93 13.25
N ILE A 5 2.40 -2.52 12.62
CA ILE A 5 2.58 -3.33 11.41
C ILE A 5 3.11 -2.40 10.30
N ARG A 6 4.27 -2.76 9.75
CA ARG A 6 4.87 -2.07 8.61
C ARG A 6 4.43 -2.79 7.34
N LEU A 7 3.51 -2.17 6.60
CA LEU A 7 3.16 -2.62 5.25
C LEU A 7 4.27 -2.22 4.28
N GLY A 8 4.64 -3.12 3.38
CA GLY A 8 5.54 -2.84 2.27
C GLY A 8 4.90 -1.84 1.29
N LYS A 9 5.72 -1.15 0.50
CA LYS A 9 5.23 -0.11 -0.45
C LYS A 9 4.19 -0.64 -1.43
N GLN A 10 4.35 -1.88 -1.91
CA GLN A 10 3.39 -2.54 -2.79
C GLN A 10 2.06 -2.83 -2.09
N GLN A 11 2.08 -3.32 -0.85
CA GLN A 11 0.88 -3.55 -0.05
C GLN A 11 0.15 -2.25 0.27
N GLN A 12 0.90 -1.17 0.51
CA GLN A 12 0.35 0.18 0.70
C GLN A 12 -0.36 0.70 -0.55
N LEU A 13 0.18 0.43 -1.75
CA LEU A 13 -0.45 0.76 -3.02
C LEU A 13 -1.73 -0.05 -3.26
N GLN A 14 -1.67 -1.37 -3.05
CA GLN A 14 -2.86 -2.23 -3.18
C GLN A 14 -3.97 -1.81 -2.20
N LEU A 15 -3.61 -1.37 -0.99
CA LEU A 15 -4.56 -0.81 -0.05
C LEU A 15 -5.19 0.50 -0.57
N CYS A 16 -4.41 1.35 -1.23
CA CYS A 16 -4.92 2.58 -1.85
C CYS A 16 -5.85 2.28 -3.03
N GLU A 17 -5.49 1.34 -3.90
CA GLU A 17 -6.35 0.88 -5.01
C GLU A 17 -7.67 0.33 -4.48
N MET A 18 -7.63 -0.46 -3.41
CA MET A 18 -8.84 -1.03 -2.81
C MET A 18 -9.78 0.04 -2.22
N HIS A 19 -9.23 1.11 -1.66
CA HIS A 19 -10.01 2.26 -1.20
C HIS A 19 -10.63 3.04 -2.37
N GLU A 20 -10.02 3.05 -3.56
CA GLU A 20 -10.60 3.68 -4.74
C GLU A 20 -11.72 2.86 -5.37
N VAL A 21 -11.56 1.53 -5.38
CA VAL A 21 -12.59 0.60 -5.84
C VAL A 21 -13.79 0.59 -4.88
N HIS A 22 -13.53 0.68 -3.57
CA HIS A 22 -14.55 0.68 -2.53
C HIS A 22 -14.49 1.96 -1.68
N LYS A 23 -14.92 3.09 -2.26
CA LYS A 23 -14.93 4.40 -1.58
C LYS A 23 -15.83 4.44 -0.33
N ASP A 24 -16.82 3.55 -0.25
CA ASP A 24 -17.73 3.45 0.88
C ASP A 24 -17.13 2.69 2.07
N TRP A 25 -15.99 2.02 1.89
CA TRP A 25 -15.37 1.25 2.97
C TRP A 25 -14.71 2.15 4.00
N SER A 26 -14.99 1.86 5.27
CA SER A 26 -14.33 2.57 6.35
C SER A 26 -12.84 2.17 6.45
N TYR A 27 -12.03 3.01 7.08
CA TYR A 27 -10.63 2.66 7.39
C TYR A 27 -10.50 1.38 8.23
N ASN A 28 -11.55 0.96 8.96
CA ASN A 28 -11.56 -0.28 9.71
C ASN A 28 -11.78 -1.49 8.80
N ASP A 29 -12.65 -1.35 7.79
CA ASP A 29 -12.90 -2.38 6.78
C ASP A 29 -11.67 -2.60 5.91
N LEU A 30 -11.01 -1.51 5.47
CA LEU A 30 -9.73 -1.60 4.79
C LEU A 30 -8.64 -2.25 5.63
N ALA A 31 -8.61 -1.95 6.94
CA ALA A 31 -7.67 -2.60 7.85
C ALA A 31 -7.95 -4.11 7.98
N ARG A 32 -9.23 -4.50 8.03
CA ARG A 32 -9.66 -5.89 8.11
C ARG A 32 -9.34 -6.63 6.82
N TRP A 33 -9.60 -6.02 5.67
CA TRP A 33 -9.23 -6.55 4.37
C TRP A 33 -7.71 -6.74 4.27
N ALA A 34 -6.92 -5.72 4.61
CA ALA A 34 -5.46 -5.80 4.55
C ALA A 34 -4.87 -6.88 5.48
N HIS A 35 -5.50 -7.12 6.63
CA HIS A 35 -5.12 -8.21 7.53
C HIS A 35 -5.23 -9.58 6.85
N GLY A 36 -6.36 -9.85 6.18
CA GLY A 36 -6.59 -11.10 5.46
C GLY A 36 -5.79 -11.19 4.15
N ALA A 37 -5.83 -10.13 3.34
CA ALA A 37 -5.21 -10.10 2.02
C ALA A 37 -3.68 -10.19 2.06
N PHE A 38 -3.04 -9.65 3.09
CA PHE A 38 -1.58 -9.67 3.23
C PHE A 38 -1.08 -10.64 4.30
N CYS A 39 -1.95 -11.50 4.85
CA CYS A 39 -1.63 -12.44 5.92
C CYS A 39 -0.83 -11.79 7.07
N LEU A 40 -1.24 -10.61 7.50
CA LEU A 40 -0.49 -9.86 8.52
C LEU A 40 -0.65 -10.56 9.87
N THR A 41 0.41 -10.56 10.69
CA THR A 41 0.33 -11.11 12.05
C THR A 41 -0.61 -10.32 12.97
N LYS A 42 -0.95 -9.09 12.59
CA LYS A 42 -1.90 -8.23 13.32
C LYS A 42 -2.64 -7.32 12.36
N LYS A 43 -3.89 -7.01 12.70
CA LYS A 43 -4.67 -5.99 11.99
C LYS A 43 -3.99 -4.62 12.07
N PRO A 44 -3.77 -3.91 10.95
CA PRO A 44 -3.26 -2.54 10.98
C PRO A 44 -4.23 -1.62 11.71
N GLY A 45 -3.69 -0.62 12.42
CA GLY A 45 -4.52 0.38 13.10
C GLY A 45 -5.14 1.38 12.12
N LYS A 46 -6.29 1.94 12.49
CA LYS A 46 -7.00 2.98 11.71
C LYS A 46 -6.07 4.11 11.26
N SER A 47 -5.26 4.64 12.18
CA SER A 47 -4.32 5.72 11.92
C SER A 47 -3.08 5.29 11.10
N SER A 48 -2.80 4.00 10.97
CA SER A 48 -1.84 3.52 9.97
C SER A 48 -2.45 3.53 8.57
N VAL A 49 -3.69 3.04 8.43
CA VAL A 49 -4.42 3.02 7.16
C VAL A 49 -4.60 4.44 6.62
N GLU A 50 -5.05 5.38 7.46
CA GLU A 50 -5.19 6.78 7.08
C GLU A 50 -3.88 7.39 6.59
N ARG A 51 -2.76 7.15 7.31
CA ARG A 51 -1.45 7.67 6.92
C ARG A 51 -1.02 7.15 5.54
N ILE A 52 -1.26 5.87 5.28
CA ILE A 52 -0.94 5.23 4.00
C ILE A 52 -1.72 5.89 2.86
N LEU A 53 -3.03 6.06 3.04
CA LEU A 53 -3.91 6.70 2.05
C LEU A 53 -3.49 8.16 1.78
N ARG A 54 -3.08 8.91 2.81
CA ARG A 54 -2.55 10.27 2.64
C ARG A 54 -1.25 10.30 1.83
N THR A 55 -0.42 9.26 1.94
CA THR A 55 0.84 9.14 1.17
C THR A 55 0.66 8.52 -0.22
N LYS A 56 -0.58 8.24 -0.64
CA LYS A 56 -0.88 7.57 -1.92
C LYS A 56 -0.18 8.21 -3.11
N THR A 57 -0.22 9.53 -3.24
CA THR A 57 0.40 10.26 -4.36
C THR A 57 1.90 10.03 -4.41
N THR A 58 2.56 10.10 -3.25
CA THR A 58 4.00 9.82 -3.11
C THR A 58 4.31 8.36 -3.43
N LEU A 59 3.49 7.42 -2.95
CA LEU A 59 3.66 5.99 -3.22
C LEU A 59 3.48 5.65 -4.71
N SER A 60 2.50 6.28 -5.37
CA SER A 60 2.23 6.08 -6.80
C SER A 60 3.38 6.60 -7.65
N ASN A 61 3.90 7.79 -7.34
CA ASN A 61 5.08 8.35 -7.99
C ASN A 61 6.32 7.48 -7.77
N LEU A 62 6.53 6.97 -6.55
CA LEU A 62 7.62 6.04 -6.27
C LEU A 62 7.48 4.70 -7.00
N SER A 63 6.26 4.19 -7.17
CA SER A 63 6.00 2.97 -7.96
C SER A 63 6.37 3.19 -9.42
N ALA A 64 5.88 4.29 -10.02
CA ALA A 64 6.19 4.65 -11.40
C ALA A 64 7.71 4.84 -11.60
N ASP A 65 8.40 5.51 -10.67
CA ASP A 65 9.86 5.67 -10.72
C ASP A 65 10.61 4.34 -10.55
N CYS A 66 10.15 3.47 -9.64
CA CYS A 66 10.73 2.13 -9.47
C CYS A 66 10.53 1.25 -10.72
N LEU A 67 9.38 1.36 -11.39
CA LEU A 67 9.08 0.64 -12.64
C LEU A 67 9.91 1.18 -13.81
N LEU A 68 9.97 2.51 -13.97
CA LEU A 68 10.84 3.17 -14.95
C LEU A 68 12.31 2.77 -14.78
N ARG A 69 12.81 2.75 -13.54
CA ARG A 69 14.19 2.32 -13.24
C ARG A 69 14.45 0.83 -13.47
N LYS A 70 13.42 -0.01 -13.45
CA LYS A 70 13.54 -1.43 -13.83
C LYS A 70 13.60 -1.56 -15.35
N GLU A 71 12.76 -0.84 -16.06
CA GLU A 71 12.69 -0.84 -17.52
C GLU A 71 13.99 -0.31 -18.15
N LEU A 72 14.53 0.80 -17.62
CA LEU A 72 15.81 1.37 -18.05
C LEU A 72 17.03 0.46 -17.80
N ARG A 73 16.93 -0.51 -16.90
CA ARG A 73 17.99 -1.53 -16.71
C ARG A 73 17.86 -2.68 -17.69
N PHE A 74 16.63 -2.99 -18.10
CA PHE A 74 16.35 -4.04 -19.07
C PHE A 74 16.73 -3.61 -20.50
N THR A 75 16.51 -2.35 -20.84
CA THR A 75 16.84 -1.81 -22.17
C THR A 75 18.33 -1.55 -22.41
N LYS A 76 19.19 -1.75 -21.41
CA LYS A 76 20.65 -1.55 -21.52
C LYS A 76 21.43 -2.84 -21.76
N LEU A 77 20.73 -3.97 -21.96
CA LEU A 77 21.29 -5.31 -22.20
C LEU A 77 20.71 -5.96 -23.47
N SER A 78 20.09 -5.20 -24.37
CA SER A 78 19.62 -5.66 -25.68
C SER A 78 20.32 -4.93 -26.81
#